data_AF-A0A534QR70-F1
#
_entry.id   AF-A0A534QR70-F1
#
_cell.length_a   1.000
_cell.length_b   1.000
_cell.length_c   1.000
_cell.angle_alpha   90.00
_cell.angle_beta   90.00
_cell.angle_gamma   90.00
#
_symmetry.space_group_name_H-M   'P 1'
#
loop_
_entity.id
_entity.type
_entity.pdbx_description
1 polymer ?
#
loop_
_entity_poly.entity_id
_entity_poly.type
_entity_poly.pdbx_seq_one_letter_code
_entity_poly.pdbx_strand_id
1 'polypeptide(L)'
;MACGEIRVPRAATATRRSTSSGKEPRTGVDHLHVTNMTILRSGGECIRLRYFATNAEIDHNTITHCGIIDFLFAGGGKNGEGIYIGTAPEQRADGKNPTTDPDVSQDNWVHNNQLSTFGNECVDIKEAATANIVENNDCSRQMDPNSGGMDSRGSGNVFRNNLIHDNVGVGVRLGGDTTTDGIDNAVYGNDIHDSQSGGINFQRSPQGQICANRMVNNPGGNAVGTFGSNFNPVVPCTGGTGTDTQAPTAPTGLNAAGRSETSVFLRWTPSTDNVGVVGYDIERDGSPVSVVAGVVYNDTGLAPGTTYRYAVQALDAAGNASPFSAPITIVTNPSDSSSLIRYPVADAYVRDGSYARDREGEEDQLQDLPRGRDDIRPERGGGR
;
A
#
# COMPACT_ATOMS: atom_id res chain seq x y z
N MET A 1 -7.56 -3.40 17.39
CA MET A 1 -6.72 -3.18 16.20
C MET A 1 -5.59 -4.17 16.23
N ALA A 2 -5.57 -5.13 15.31
CA ALA A 2 -4.45 -6.04 15.14
C ALA A 2 -3.79 -5.67 13.80
N CYS A 3 -2.57 -5.14 13.86
CA CYS A 3 -1.70 -5.05 12.69
C CYS A 3 -1.37 -6.47 12.25
N GLY A 4 -1.82 -6.88 11.07
CA GLY A 4 -1.41 -8.12 10.44
C GLY A 4 -0.25 -7.82 9.50
N GLU A 5 0.98 -7.95 9.99
CA GLU A 5 2.15 -8.00 9.11
C GLU A 5 2.15 -9.37 8.40
N ILE A 6 1.85 -9.41 7.11
CA ILE A 6 1.93 -10.64 6.32
C ILE A 6 3.38 -10.79 5.85
N ARG A 7 4.24 -11.35 6.71
CA ARG A 7 5.57 -11.83 6.27
C ARG A 7 5.41 -13.23 5.67
N VAL A 8 5.51 -13.34 4.35
CA VAL A 8 5.62 -14.65 3.68
C VAL A 8 7.10 -15.05 3.68
N PRO A 9 7.48 -16.22 4.24
CA PRO A 9 8.87 -16.68 4.22
C PRO A 9 9.37 -16.86 2.78
N ARG A 10 10.64 -16.53 2.54
CA ARG A 10 11.33 -16.81 1.27
C ARG A 10 11.17 -18.28 0.90
N ALA A 11 10.73 -18.50 -0.34
CA ALA A 11 10.54 -19.78 -1.01
C ALA A 11 9.43 -20.68 -0.41
N ALA A 12 8.18 -20.35 -0.71
CA ALA A 12 7.11 -21.34 -0.77
C ALA A 12 6.18 -21.01 -1.95
N THR A 13 6.12 -21.92 -2.93
CA THR A 13 5.06 -21.95 -3.93
C THR A 13 3.74 -22.21 -3.22
N ALA A 14 3.05 -21.15 -2.80
CA ALA A 14 1.77 -21.25 -2.13
C ALA A 14 0.84 -20.16 -2.67
N THR A 15 -0.12 -20.57 -3.50
CA THR A 15 -1.34 -19.80 -3.78
C THR A 15 -2.16 -19.72 -2.48
N ARG A 16 -1.81 -18.80 -1.58
CA ARG A 16 -2.63 -18.45 -0.40
C ARG A 16 -3.19 -17.06 -0.59
N ARG A 17 -4.51 -16.96 -0.63
CA ARG A 17 -5.27 -15.72 -0.56
C ARG A 17 -5.20 -15.21 0.88
N SER A 18 -4.37 -14.22 1.17
CA SER A 18 -4.37 -13.51 2.45
C SER A 18 -5.35 -12.35 2.39
N THR A 19 -6.32 -12.31 3.31
CA THR A 19 -7.30 -11.21 3.39
C THR A 19 -7.14 -10.49 4.73
N SER A 20 -6.77 -9.21 4.71
CA SER A 20 -7.11 -8.25 5.76
C SER A 20 -8.50 -7.68 5.43
N SER A 21 -9.37 -7.50 6.43
CA SER A 21 -10.74 -7.04 6.20
C SER A 21 -11.12 -6.02 7.26
N GLY A 22 -11.41 -4.80 6.80
CA GLY A 22 -12.37 -3.93 7.49
C GLY A 22 -13.76 -4.53 7.27
N LYS A 23 -14.49 -4.78 8.36
CA LYS A 23 -15.82 -5.41 8.32
C LYS A 23 -16.94 -4.44 8.64
N GLU A 24 -16.60 -3.24 9.10
CA GLU A 24 -17.58 -2.20 9.45
C GLU A 24 -17.83 -1.28 8.25
N PRO A 25 -19.04 -0.68 8.15
CA PRO A 25 -19.35 0.30 7.14
C PRO A 25 -18.29 1.41 7.03
N ARG A 26 -17.80 1.65 5.81
CA ARG A 26 -16.78 2.68 5.48
C ARG A 26 -15.47 2.51 6.24
N THR A 27 -15.18 1.29 6.71
CA THR A 27 -13.86 0.93 7.25
C THR A 27 -13.18 0.00 6.29
N GLY A 28 -12.22 0.51 5.54
CA GLY A 28 -11.35 -0.32 4.71
C GLY A 28 -10.11 -0.77 5.45
N VAL A 29 -9.29 -1.53 4.73
CA VAL A 29 -7.94 -1.83 5.18
C VAL A 29 -7.10 -0.57 5.06
N ASP A 30 -6.41 -0.23 6.13
CA ASP A 30 -5.57 0.96 6.23
C ASP A 30 -4.12 0.52 6.52
N HIS A 31 -3.12 1.16 5.90
CA HIS A 31 -1.68 0.84 6.08
C HIS A 31 -1.26 -0.57 5.72
N LEU A 32 -1.84 -1.14 4.65
CA LEU A 32 -1.34 -2.40 4.12
C LEU A 32 -0.03 -2.18 3.37
N HIS A 33 1.03 -2.90 3.70
CA HIS A 33 2.27 -2.92 2.92
C HIS A 33 2.42 -4.29 2.25
N VAL A 34 2.56 -4.31 0.92
CA VAL A 34 2.85 -5.50 0.11
C VAL A 34 4.17 -5.26 -0.60
N THR A 35 5.25 -5.78 -0.04
CA THR A 35 6.62 -5.47 -0.51
C THR A 35 7.44 -6.71 -0.80
N ASN A 36 8.31 -6.65 -1.81
CA ASN A 36 9.32 -7.67 -2.11
C ASN A 36 8.74 -9.09 -2.35
N MET A 37 7.56 -9.17 -2.97
CA MET A 37 6.90 -10.45 -3.27
C MET A 37 6.99 -10.81 -4.75
N THR A 38 6.87 -12.11 -5.04
CA THR A 38 6.53 -12.60 -6.38
C THR A 38 5.10 -13.12 -6.35
N ILE A 39 4.20 -12.48 -7.08
CA ILE A 39 2.78 -12.80 -7.15
C ILE A 39 2.48 -13.21 -8.59
N LEU A 40 2.04 -14.44 -8.78
CA LEU A 40 1.85 -14.97 -10.13
C LEU A 40 0.68 -15.93 -10.25
N ARG A 41 0.12 -16.02 -11.45
CA ARG A 41 -0.88 -17.04 -11.84
C ARG A 41 -2.17 -16.98 -11.04
N SER A 42 -2.61 -15.78 -10.68
CA SER A 42 -3.93 -15.59 -10.06
C SER A 42 -5.03 -15.91 -11.07
N GLY A 43 -6.12 -16.51 -10.59
CA GLY A 43 -7.29 -16.80 -11.42
C GLY A 43 -7.99 -15.55 -11.95
N GLY A 44 -7.96 -14.47 -11.17
CA GLY A 44 -8.44 -13.13 -11.51
C GLY A 44 -7.33 -12.11 -11.26
N GLU A 45 -7.64 -11.00 -10.60
CA GLU A 45 -6.67 -9.97 -10.25
C GLU A 45 -5.58 -10.53 -9.32
N CYS A 46 -4.34 -10.06 -9.44
CA CYS A 46 -3.24 -10.51 -8.58
C CYS A 46 -3.28 -9.84 -7.20
N ILE A 47 -3.46 -8.52 -7.15
CA ILE A 47 -3.73 -7.77 -5.92
C ILE A 47 -5.01 -6.97 -6.11
N ARG A 48 -5.86 -6.94 -5.09
CA ARG A 48 -7.06 -6.12 -5.07
C ARG A 48 -7.19 -5.37 -3.75
N LEU A 49 -7.05 -4.05 -3.80
CA LEU A 49 -7.42 -3.15 -2.72
C LEU A 49 -8.91 -2.84 -2.87
N ARG A 50 -9.72 -3.35 -1.94
CA ARG A 50 -11.18 -3.28 -2.03
C ARG A 50 -11.77 -2.63 -0.79
N TYR A 51 -12.74 -1.76 -1.02
CA TYR A 51 -13.61 -1.12 -0.05
C TYR A 51 -12.89 -0.19 0.92
N PHE A 52 -12.86 1.11 0.59
CA PHE A 52 -12.30 2.19 1.41
C PHE A 52 -10.84 1.91 1.83
N ALA A 53 -10.07 1.22 0.98
CA ALA A 53 -8.69 0.92 1.28
C ALA A 53 -7.87 2.21 1.22
N THR A 54 -7.14 2.50 2.29
CA THR A 54 -6.38 3.74 2.43
C THR A 54 -4.93 3.49 2.79
N ASN A 55 -4.04 4.38 2.34
CA ASN A 55 -2.63 4.38 2.73
C ASN A 55 -1.92 3.04 2.52
N ALA A 56 -2.35 2.22 1.55
CA ALA A 56 -1.66 1.00 1.23
C ALA A 56 -0.42 1.30 0.37
N GLU A 57 0.68 0.59 0.61
CA GLU A 57 1.91 0.64 -0.18
C GLU A 57 2.10 -0.72 -0.85
N ILE A 58 2.27 -0.73 -2.17
CA ILE A 58 2.57 -1.94 -2.96
C ILE A 58 3.87 -1.66 -3.70
N ASP A 59 4.97 -2.26 -3.27
CA ASP A 59 6.30 -1.91 -3.76
C ASP A 59 7.28 -3.07 -3.99
N HIS A 60 8.20 -2.89 -4.94
CA HIS A 60 9.29 -3.85 -5.22
C HIS A 60 8.80 -5.30 -5.46
N ASN A 61 7.59 -5.47 -5.99
CA ASN A 61 7.04 -6.79 -6.31
C ASN A 61 7.27 -7.17 -7.78
N THR A 62 7.28 -8.47 -8.05
CA THR A 62 7.10 -9.02 -9.40
C THR A 62 5.70 -9.61 -9.49
N ILE A 63 4.83 -9.01 -10.30
CA ILE A 63 3.43 -9.39 -10.46
C ILE A 63 3.22 -9.82 -11.92
N THR A 64 2.83 -11.08 -12.14
CA THR A 64 2.76 -11.60 -13.51
C THR A 64 1.75 -12.71 -13.75
N HIS A 65 1.25 -12.85 -14.98
CA HIS A 65 0.27 -13.88 -15.36
C HIS A 65 -0.99 -13.81 -14.48
N CYS A 66 -1.64 -12.66 -14.44
CA CYS A 66 -2.90 -12.47 -13.71
C CYS A 66 -4.08 -12.81 -14.62
N GLY A 67 -5.21 -13.24 -14.05
CA GLY A 67 -6.40 -13.60 -14.85
C GLY A 67 -6.27 -14.89 -15.63
N ILE A 68 -5.53 -15.89 -15.12
CA ILE A 68 -5.25 -17.12 -15.88
C ILE A 68 -6.53 -17.83 -16.33
N ILE A 69 -7.63 -17.72 -15.56
CA ILE A 69 -8.90 -18.35 -15.91
C ILE A 69 -9.48 -17.73 -17.18
N ASP A 70 -9.44 -16.41 -17.28
CA ASP A 70 -10.03 -15.69 -18.40
C ASP A 70 -9.15 -15.75 -19.64
N PHE A 71 -7.84 -15.52 -19.50
CA PHE A 71 -6.92 -15.34 -20.62
C PHE A 71 -6.26 -16.64 -21.13
N LEU A 72 -6.01 -17.64 -20.27
CA LEU A 72 -5.46 -18.93 -20.72
C LEU A 72 -6.53 -19.97 -21.02
N PHE A 73 -7.68 -19.91 -20.35
CA PHE A 73 -8.75 -20.91 -20.50
C PHE A 73 -9.99 -20.36 -21.22
N ALA A 74 -9.88 -19.20 -21.88
CA ALA A 74 -10.94 -18.57 -22.67
C ALA A 74 -12.25 -18.38 -21.90
N GLY A 75 -12.16 -18.02 -20.61
CA GLY A 75 -13.29 -17.79 -19.71
C GLY A 75 -14.18 -16.60 -20.08
N GLY A 76 -13.79 -15.80 -21.08
CA GLY A 76 -14.58 -14.69 -21.63
C GLY A 76 -14.62 -13.45 -20.74
N GLY A 77 -13.96 -13.47 -19.58
CA GLY A 77 -13.89 -12.33 -18.66
C GLY A 77 -12.82 -11.30 -19.03
N LYS A 78 -13.05 -10.07 -18.56
CA LYS A 78 -12.10 -8.95 -18.61
C LYS A 78 -11.24 -8.87 -17.34
N ASN A 79 -11.17 -9.94 -16.54
CA ASN A 79 -10.45 -9.93 -15.27
C ASN A 79 -9.03 -10.43 -15.49
N GLY A 80 -8.06 -9.84 -14.82
CA GLY A 80 -6.66 -10.19 -14.94
C GLY A 80 -5.72 -9.04 -14.66
N GLU A 81 -6.17 -8.12 -13.82
CA GLU A 81 -5.44 -6.93 -13.44
C GLU A 81 -4.27 -7.32 -12.54
N GLY A 82 -3.13 -6.65 -12.71
CA GLY A 82 -2.02 -6.79 -11.78
C GLY A 82 -2.44 -6.27 -10.40
N ILE A 83 -2.87 -5.03 -10.35
CA ILE A 83 -3.33 -4.34 -9.15
C ILE A 83 -4.66 -3.65 -9.46
N TYR A 84 -5.70 -3.97 -8.70
CA TYR A 84 -7.03 -3.39 -8.81
C TYR A 84 -7.34 -2.56 -7.57
N ILE A 85 -7.67 -1.28 -7.74
CA ILE A 85 -7.96 -0.36 -6.63
C ILE A 85 -9.41 0.10 -6.70
N GLY A 86 -10.17 -0.19 -5.64
CA GLY A 86 -11.56 0.19 -5.47
C GLY A 86 -12.57 -0.87 -5.90
N THR A 87 -13.78 -0.42 -6.23
CA THR A 87 -14.90 -1.27 -6.67
C THR A 87 -15.73 -0.55 -7.73
N ALA A 88 -15.79 -1.16 -8.92
CA ALA A 88 -16.61 -0.66 -10.03
C ALA A 88 -18.10 -0.55 -9.62
N PRO A 89 -18.86 0.44 -10.12
CA PRO A 89 -20.24 0.70 -9.72
C PRO A 89 -21.15 -0.54 -9.73
N GLU A 90 -21.06 -1.36 -10.78
CA GLU A 90 -21.82 -2.59 -10.98
C GLU A 90 -21.47 -3.71 -9.99
N GLN A 91 -20.33 -3.61 -9.29
CA GLN A 91 -19.88 -4.59 -8.30
C GLN A 91 -20.21 -4.19 -6.86
N ARG A 92 -20.77 -3.00 -6.61
CA ARG A 92 -21.00 -2.50 -5.24
C ARG A 92 -22.18 -3.19 -4.53
N ALA A 93 -23.12 -3.74 -5.30
CA ALA A 93 -24.31 -4.43 -4.78
C ALA A 93 -24.19 -5.97 -4.78
N ASP A 94 -23.01 -6.53 -5.07
CA ASP A 94 -22.79 -7.99 -5.18
C ASP A 94 -22.67 -8.71 -3.82
N GLY A 95 -22.81 -7.98 -2.71
CA GLY A 95 -22.72 -8.50 -1.34
C GLY A 95 -21.30 -8.79 -0.86
N LYS A 96 -20.25 -8.49 -1.64
CA LYS A 96 -18.85 -8.67 -1.20
C LYS A 96 -18.31 -7.47 -0.42
N ASN A 97 -18.94 -6.30 -0.55
CA ASN A 97 -18.64 -5.12 0.26
C ASN A 97 -19.57 -5.05 1.49
N PRO A 98 -19.11 -4.52 2.64
CA PRO A 98 -19.97 -4.26 3.79
C PRO A 98 -21.16 -3.34 3.47
N THR A 99 -20.98 -2.38 2.56
CA THR A 99 -22.05 -1.51 2.04
C THR A 99 -21.94 -1.31 0.53
N THR A 100 -22.98 -0.74 -0.06
CA THR A 100 -23.04 -0.39 -1.50
C THR A 100 -22.55 1.03 -1.78
N ASP A 101 -21.95 1.72 -0.80
CA ASP A 101 -21.41 3.06 -0.99
C ASP A 101 -20.34 3.05 -2.11
N PRO A 102 -20.13 4.18 -2.81
CA PRO A 102 -18.95 4.34 -3.65
C PRO A 102 -17.67 4.01 -2.89
N ASP A 103 -16.81 3.20 -3.50
CA ASP A 103 -15.58 2.73 -2.88
C ASP A 103 -14.50 3.82 -3.00
N VAL A 104 -14.41 4.65 -1.97
CA VAL A 104 -13.40 5.72 -1.87
C VAL A 104 -12.09 5.14 -1.36
N SER A 105 -11.49 4.24 -2.14
CA SER A 105 -10.12 3.79 -1.91
C SER A 105 -9.17 4.90 -2.34
N GLN A 106 -8.35 5.40 -1.41
CA GLN A 106 -7.57 6.62 -1.62
C GLN A 106 -6.20 6.60 -0.95
N ASP A 107 -5.31 7.48 -1.38
CA ASP A 107 -3.97 7.65 -0.81
C ASP A 107 -3.13 6.36 -0.86
N ASN A 108 -3.43 5.45 -1.79
CA ASN A 108 -2.64 4.23 -1.98
C ASN A 108 -1.48 4.50 -2.95
N TRP A 109 -0.33 3.89 -2.68
CA TRP A 109 0.91 4.10 -3.40
C TRP A 109 1.41 2.79 -4.02
N VAL A 110 1.47 2.77 -5.34
CA VAL A 110 1.96 1.63 -6.13
C VAL A 110 3.26 2.05 -6.80
N HIS A 111 4.39 1.48 -6.37
CA HIS A 111 5.67 1.91 -6.92
C HIS A 111 6.77 0.86 -7.02
N ASN A 112 7.70 1.04 -7.95
CA ASN A 112 8.87 0.15 -8.09
C ASN A 112 8.52 -1.33 -8.35
N ASN A 113 7.33 -1.63 -8.89
CA ASN A 113 6.93 -2.99 -9.23
C ASN A 113 7.26 -3.33 -10.68
N GLN A 114 7.47 -4.62 -10.95
CA GLN A 114 7.44 -5.18 -12.30
C GLN A 114 6.10 -5.89 -12.51
N LEU A 115 5.29 -5.37 -13.42
CA LEU A 115 3.92 -5.81 -13.73
C LEU A 115 3.89 -6.33 -15.17
N SER A 116 3.77 -7.64 -15.34
CA SER A 116 3.63 -8.26 -16.66
C SER A 116 2.44 -9.20 -16.66
N THR A 117 1.24 -8.66 -16.88
CA THR A 117 -0.01 -9.35 -16.52
C THR A 117 -0.33 -10.51 -17.44
N PHE A 118 -0.02 -10.44 -18.74
CA PHE A 118 -0.57 -11.36 -19.77
C PHE A 118 -2.10 -11.45 -19.75
N GLY A 119 -2.73 -10.47 -19.11
CA GLY A 119 -4.14 -10.41 -18.82
C GLY A 119 -4.64 -9.03 -19.15
N ASN A 120 -5.31 -8.39 -18.20
CA ASN A 120 -5.79 -7.02 -18.37
C ASN A 120 -4.77 -6.01 -17.79
N GLU A 121 -5.23 -4.90 -17.24
CA GLU A 121 -4.41 -3.74 -16.88
C GLU A 121 -3.34 -4.08 -15.82
N CYS A 122 -2.15 -3.50 -15.92
CA CYS A 122 -1.16 -3.59 -14.84
C CYS A 122 -1.70 -2.97 -13.56
N VAL A 123 -2.31 -1.79 -13.68
CA VAL A 123 -3.03 -1.11 -12.59
C VAL A 123 -4.36 -0.60 -13.11
N ASP A 124 -5.44 -0.89 -12.40
CA ASP A 124 -6.80 -0.42 -12.72
C ASP A 124 -7.42 0.25 -11.49
N ILE A 125 -7.62 1.56 -11.58
CA ILE A 125 -8.21 2.39 -10.52
C ILE A 125 -9.67 2.65 -10.87
N LYS A 126 -10.58 2.16 -10.03
CA LYS A 126 -12.02 2.25 -10.26
C LYS A 126 -12.64 3.57 -9.87
N GLU A 127 -13.85 3.78 -10.38
CA GLU A 127 -14.70 4.92 -10.12
C GLU A 127 -14.83 5.17 -8.61
N ALA A 128 -14.80 6.45 -8.23
CA ALA A 128 -14.74 6.97 -6.86
C ALA A 128 -13.41 6.79 -6.09
N ALA A 129 -12.46 5.97 -6.56
CA ALA A 129 -11.11 5.96 -6.00
C ALA A 129 -10.35 7.24 -6.42
N THR A 130 -9.60 7.82 -5.49
CA THR A 130 -8.99 9.15 -5.64
C THR A 130 -7.62 9.22 -4.97
N ALA A 131 -6.79 10.19 -5.37
CA ALA A 131 -5.50 10.48 -4.72
C ALA A 131 -4.55 9.28 -4.64
N ASN A 132 -4.69 8.28 -5.51
CA ASN A 132 -3.75 7.17 -5.58
C ASN A 132 -2.56 7.57 -6.48
N ILE A 133 -1.37 7.08 -6.14
CA ILE A 133 -0.14 7.36 -6.87
C ILE A 133 0.41 6.06 -7.44
N VAL A 134 0.64 6.05 -8.75
CA VAL A 134 1.26 4.94 -9.49
C VAL A 134 2.55 5.46 -10.12
N GLU A 135 3.70 5.06 -9.58
CA GLU A 135 4.98 5.61 -10.04
C GLU A 135 6.13 4.63 -10.11
N ASN A 136 7.12 4.89 -10.98
CA ASN A 136 8.35 4.10 -11.06
C ASN A 136 8.11 2.59 -11.29
N ASN A 137 6.96 2.20 -11.85
CA ASN A 137 6.66 0.82 -12.18
C ASN A 137 7.09 0.50 -13.62
N ASP A 138 7.41 -0.76 -13.86
CA ASP A 138 7.58 -1.35 -15.19
C ASP A 138 6.32 -2.15 -15.52
N CYS A 139 5.54 -1.69 -16.50
CA CYS A 139 4.28 -2.31 -16.93
C CYS A 139 4.38 -2.78 -18.37
N SER A 140 4.06 -4.07 -18.59
CA SER A 140 4.03 -4.65 -19.92
C SER A 140 3.03 -5.78 -20.12
N ARG A 141 2.80 -6.14 -21.39
CA ARG A 141 2.04 -7.32 -21.81
C ARG A 141 0.60 -7.36 -21.29
N GLN A 142 -0.02 -6.19 -21.21
CA GLN A 142 -1.48 -6.11 -21.15
C GLN A 142 -2.08 -6.53 -22.51
N MET A 143 -3.19 -7.27 -22.48
CA MET A 143 -3.73 -7.98 -23.66
C MET A 143 -5.12 -7.52 -24.14
N ASP A 144 -5.87 -6.69 -23.40
CA ASP A 144 -7.16 -6.14 -23.88
C ASP A 144 -6.95 -4.88 -24.75
N PRO A 145 -7.26 -4.93 -26.06
CA PRO A 145 -7.09 -3.76 -26.94
C PRO A 145 -7.95 -2.54 -26.57
N ASN A 146 -8.99 -2.71 -25.75
CA ASN A 146 -9.91 -1.65 -25.34
C ASN A 146 -9.58 -1.04 -23.97
N SER A 147 -8.45 -1.46 -23.38
CA SER A 147 -7.98 -0.95 -22.10
C SER A 147 -6.60 -0.29 -22.19
N GLY A 148 -6.03 0.08 -21.05
CA GLY A 148 -4.67 0.59 -20.91
C GLY A 148 -3.75 -0.39 -20.18
N GLY A 149 -2.44 -0.20 -20.32
CA GLY A 149 -1.48 -0.75 -19.36
C GLY A 149 -1.78 -0.22 -17.96
N MET A 150 -2.06 1.09 -17.86
CA MET A 150 -2.55 1.74 -16.66
C MET A 150 -3.92 2.38 -16.91
N ASP A 151 -4.89 2.10 -16.06
CA ASP A 151 -6.25 2.60 -16.17
C ASP A 151 -6.65 3.43 -14.95
N SER A 152 -7.28 4.58 -15.20
CA SER A 152 -8.00 5.32 -14.17
C SER A 152 -9.40 5.70 -14.62
N ARG A 153 -10.35 5.04 -14.00
CA ARG A 153 -11.76 5.46 -13.94
C ARG A 153 -12.05 6.30 -12.70
N GLY A 154 -11.17 6.25 -11.71
CA GLY A 154 -11.12 7.19 -10.58
C GLY A 154 -10.63 8.57 -11.00
N SER A 155 -10.84 9.57 -10.13
CA SER A 155 -10.48 10.97 -10.40
C SER A 155 -9.33 11.42 -9.49
N GLY A 156 -8.51 12.39 -9.93
CA GLY A 156 -7.44 12.94 -9.10
C GLY A 156 -6.30 11.97 -8.77
N ASN A 157 -6.07 10.93 -9.58
CA ASN A 157 -4.96 9.99 -9.42
C ASN A 157 -3.74 10.41 -10.25
N VAL A 158 -2.56 9.94 -9.87
CA VAL A 158 -1.28 10.32 -10.51
C VAL A 158 -0.57 9.10 -11.08
N PHE A 159 -0.20 9.18 -12.35
CA PHE A 159 0.67 8.20 -13.03
C PHE A 159 1.96 8.91 -13.44
N ARG A 160 3.09 8.60 -12.79
CA ARG A 160 4.35 9.28 -13.10
C ARG A 160 5.58 8.41 -13.14
N ASN A 161 6.54 8.76 -13.99
CA ASN A 161 7.84 8.08 -14.06
C ASN A 161 7.76 6.55 -14.25
N ASN A 162 6.65 6.04 -14.81
CA ASN A 162 6.51 4.62 -15.12
C ASN A 162 7.14 4.31 -16.49
N LEU A 163 7.65 3.10 -16.63
CA LEU A 163 7.95 2.48 -17.92
C LEU A 163 6.72 1.66 -18.34
N ILE A 164 6.08 2.03 -19.44
CA ILE A 164 4.83 1.42 -19.91
C ILE A 164 5.02 0.98 -21.35
N HIS A 165 5.05 -0.33 -21.59
CA HIS A 165 5.43 -0.84 -22.90
C HIS A 165 4.81 -2.16 -23.33
N ASP A 166 4.88 -2.48 -24.62
CA ASP A 166 4.41 -3.76 -25.18
C ASP A 166 2.96 -4.12 -24.79
N ASN A 167 2.08 -3.13 -24.76
CA ASN A 167 0.66 -3.30 -24.43
C ASN A 167 -0.18 -3.38 -25.70
N VAL A 168 -1.16 -4.28 -25.72
CA VAL A 168 -2.13 -4.38 -26.82
C VAL A 168 -3.09 -3.18 -26.79
N GLY A 169 -3.46 -2.73 -25.59
CA GLY A 169 -4.24 -1.51 -25.38
C GLY A 169 -3.42 -0.23 -25.56
N VAL A 170 -3.90 0.85 -24.93
CA VAL A 170 -3.13 2.08 -24.80
C VAL A 170 -2.10 1.97 -23.67
N GLY A 171 -1.16 2.91 -23.58
CA GLY A 171 -0.29 3.01 -22.41
C GLY A 171 -1.08 3.37 -21.15
N VAL A 172 -1.79 4.50 -21.21
CA VAL A 172 -2.64 4.99 -20.10
C VAL A 172 -4.05 5.32 -20.60
N ARG A 173 -5.10 4.93 -19.87
CA ARG A 173 -6.49 5.26 -20.18
C ARG A 173 -7.14 6.06 -19.05
N LEU A 174 -7.75 7.19 -19.40
CA LEU A 174 -8.38 8.13 -18.46
C LEU A 174 -9.85 8.33 -18.80
N GLY A 175 -10.73 7.86 -17.91
CA GLY A 175 -12.18 8.01 -18.02
C GLY A 175 -12.94 6.85 -17.38
N GLY A 176 -14.19 7.10 -17.01
CA GLY A 176 -15.08 6.07 -16.46
C GLY A 176 -16.49 6.12 -17.07
N ASP A 177 -17.43 5.47 -16.39
CA ASP A 177 -18.79 5.28 -16.90
C ASP A 177 -19.57 6.58 -17.10
N THR A 178 -19.42 7.54 -16.18
CA THR A 178 -20.12 8.84 -16.24
C THR A 178 -19.21 9.98 -16.71
N THR A 179 -19.77 11.17 -16.92
CA THR A 179 -19.00 12.37 -17.31
C THR A 179 -18.10 12.91 -16.20
N THR A 180 -18.33 12.51 -14.95
CA THR A 180 -17.56 12.96 -13.77
C THR A 180 -16.53 11.95 -13.29
N ASP A 181 -16.53 10.74 -13.86
CA ASP A 181 -15.53 9.71 -13.54
C ASP A 181 -14.27 9.93 -14.38
N GLY A 182 -13.10 9.59 -13.84
CA GLY A 182 -11.86 9.59 -14.60
C GLY A 182 -11.35 10.97 -14.99
N ILE A 183 -11.71 12.03 -14.24
CA ILE A 183 -11.26 13.41 -14.48
C ILE A 183 -10.12 13.80 -13.52
N ASP A 184 -9.44 14.90 -13.83
CA ASP A 184 -8.38 15.49 -12.98
C ASP A 184 -7.21 14.54 -12.68
N ASN A 185 -7.02 13.49 -13.47
CA ASN A 185 -5.88 12.61 -13.32
C ASN A 185 -4.64 13.25 -13.96
N ALA A 186 -3.47 13.05 -13.35
CA ALA A 186 -2.19 13.53 -13.86
C ALA A 186 -1.37 12.39 -14.45
N VAL A 187 -0.74 12.61 -15.60
CA VAL A 187 0.11 11.66 -16.30
C VAL A 187 1.36 12.36 -16.80
N TYR A 188 2.49 12.16 -16.11
CA TYR A 188 3.72 12.87 -16.46
C TYR A 188 5.02 12.11 -16.22
N GLY A 189 6.06 12.44 -17.00
CA GLY A 189 7.39 11.86 -16.82
C GLY A 189 7.48 10.36 -17.17
N ASN A 190 6.43 9.76 -17.71
CA ASN A 190 6.43 8.33 -18.07
C ASN A 190 7.19 8.08 -19.37
N ASP A 191 7.74 6.88 -19.54
CA ASP A 191 8.21 6.37 -20.81
C ASP A 191 7.18 5.38 -21.36
N ILE A 192 6.41 5.82 -22.36
CA ILE A 192 5.31 5.06 -22.96
C ILE A 192 5.70 4.69 -24.38
N HIS A 193 5.91 3.40 -24.62
CA HIS A 193 6.29 2.94 -25.94
C HIS A 193 5.62 1.65 -26.38
N ASP A 194 5.59 1.40 -27.68
CA ASP A 194 5.07 0.16 -28.29
C ASP A 194 3.67 -0.26 -27.80
N SER A 195 2.84 0.70 -27.38
CA SER A 195 1.45 0.48 -26.97
C SER A 195 0.52 0.63 -28.17
N GLN A 196 -0.10 -0.48 -28.57
CA GLN A 196 -0.64 -0.66 -29.92
C GLN A 196 -1.82 0.27 -30.23
N SER A 197 -2.76 0.42 -29.28
CA SER A 197 -3.93 1.29 -29.45
C SER A 197 -3.61 2.79 -29.25
N GLY A 198 -2.39 3.13 -28.83
CA GLY A 198 -1.94 4.51 -28.62
C GLY A 198 -1.25 4.75 -27.27
N GLY A 199 -0.78 5.97 -27.08
CA GLY A 199 -0.07 6.41 -25.89
C GLY A 199 -0.99 6.63 -24.69
N ILE A 200 -1.72 7.74 -24.69
CA ILE A 200 -2.69 8.07 -23.64
C ILE A 200 -4.07 8.28 -24.26
N ASN A 201 -5.08 7.59 -23.75
CA ASN A 201 -6.48 7.73 -24.15
C ASN A 201 -7.23 8.64 -23.20
N PHE A 202 -7.66 9.79 -23.71
CA PHE A 202 -8.44 10.79 -23.00
C PHE A 202 -9.93 10.62 -23.33
N GLN A 203 -10.63 9.80 -22.54
CA GLN A 203 -12.07 9.61 -22.69
C GLN A 203 -12.88 10.69 -21.96
N ARG A 204 -12.26 11.38 -21.00
CA ARG A 204 -12.86 12.43 -20.17
C ARG A 204 -11.94 13.64 -20.03
N SER A 205 -12.54 14.78 -19.69
CA SER A 205 -11.90 16.07 -19.46
C SER A 205 -12.72 16.84 -18.40
N PRO A 206 -12.10 17.70 -17.57
CA PRO A 206 -10.67 18.04 -17.52
C PRO A 206 -9.78 16.88 -17.06
N GLN A 207 -8.48 17.00 -17.34
CA GLN A 207 -7.42 16.20 -16.71
C GLN A 207 -6.47 17.16 -16.01
N GLY A 208 -5.70 16.61 -15.07
CA GLY A 208 -4.65 17.34 -14.38
C GLY A 208 -3.43 17.55 -15.29
N GLN A 209 -2.25 17.48 -14.69
CA GLN A 209 -0.99 17.68 -15.39
C GLN A 209 -0.71 16.54 -16.40
N ILE A 210 -0.55 16.89 -17.69
CA ILE A 210 -0.24 15.96 -18.78
C ILE A 210 1.00 16.46 -19.54
N CYS A 211 2.18 15.92 -19.25
CA CYS A 211 3.44 16.48 -19.76
C CYS A 211 4.66 15.56 -19.53
N ALA A 212 5.77 15.85 -20.19
CA ALA A 212 7.08 15.23 -20.06
C ALA A 212 7.05 13.70 -20.23
N ASN A 213 6.02 13.17 -20.88
CA ASN A 213 6.00 11.75 -21.21
C ASN A 213 6.86 11.54 -22.46
N ARG A 214 7.80 10.61 -22.39
CA ARG A 214 8.50 10.11 -23.56
C ARG A 214 7.56 9.14 -24.28
N MET A 215 7.26 9.44 -25.54
CA MET A 215 6.32 8.65 -26.34
C MET A 215 7.04 8.11 -27.57
N VAL A 216 7.16 6.78 -27.69
CA VAL A 216 7.92 6.13 -28.78
C VAL A 216 7.10 5.00 -29.40
N ASN A 217 7.02 4.94 -30.72
CA ASN A 217 6.42 3.81 -31.45
C ASN A 217 4.99 3.40 -31.01
N ASN A 218 4.16 4.33 -30.54
CA ASN A 218 2.75 4.06 -30.24
C ASN A 218 1.92 4.21 -31.52
N PRO A 219 1.50 3.14 -32.21
CA PRO A 219 0.92 3.23 -33.55
C PRO A 219 -0.41 3.98 -33.60
N GLY A 220 -1.20 3.91 -32.52
CA GLY A 220 -2.43 4.69 -32.37
C GLY A 220 -2.22 6.20 -32.20
N GLY A 221 -0.98 6.65 -31.98
CA GLY A 221 -0.64 8.05 -31.72
C GLY A 221 -0.44 8.34 -30.23
N ASN A 222 0.16 9.50 -29.92
CA ASN A 222 0.56 9.84 -28.54
C ASN A 222 -0.62 10.22 -27.63
N ALA A 223 -1.62 10.92 -28.18
CA ALA A 223 -2.84 11.31 -27.49
C ALA A 223 -4.04 10.89 -28.34
N VAL A 224 -4.89 10.04 -27.78
CA VAL A 224 -6.06 9.46 -28.44
C VAL A 224 -7.32 9.63 -27.60
N GLY A 225 -8.46 9.16 -28.09
CA GLY A 225 -9.75 9.30 -27.41
C GLY A 225 -10.47 10.60 -27.74
N THR A 226 -11.71 10.71 -27.25
CA THR A 226 -12.63 11.82 -27.54
C THR A 226 -12.02 13.19 -27.26
N PHE A 227 -11.19 13.31 -26.22
CA PHE A 227 -10.56 14.56 -25.81
C PHE A 227 -9.06 14.61 -26.13
N GLY A 228 -8.52 13.66 -26.89
CA GLY A 228 -7.08 13.55 -27.14
C GLY A 228 -6.47 14.79 -27.78
N SER A 229 -7.20 15.49 -28.64
CA SER A 229 -6.75 16.73 -29.28
C SER A 229 -6.53 17.89 -28.31
N ASN A 230 -7.06 17.82 -27.09
CA ASN A 230 -6.94 18.87 -26.08
C ASN A 230 -5.62 18.80 -25.31
N PHE A 231 -4.86 17.70 -25.46
CA PHE A 231 -3.69 17.42 -24.65
C PHE A 231 -2.47 17.16 -25.53
N ASN A 232 -1.30 17.62 -25.07
CA ASN A 232 -0.02 17.31 -25.71
C ASN A 232 0.91 16.67 -24.67
N PRO A 233 1.01 15.33 -24.62
CA PRO A 233 1.67 14.62 -23.52
C PRO A 233 3.20 14.72 -23.52
N VAL A 234 3.81 15.18 -24.61
CA VAL A 234 5.27 15.26 -24.74
C VAL A 234 5.84 16.63 -24.36
N VAL A 235 5.01 17.65 -24.14
CA VAL A 235 5.51 18.99 -23.75
C VAL A 235 6.19 18.89 -22.40
N PRO A 236 7.28 19.63 -22.12
CA PRO A 236 7.84 19.68 -20.78
C PRO A 236 6.77 20.02 -19.74
N CYS A 237 6.94 19.57 -18.51
CA CYS A 237 6.05 19.95 -17.42
C CYS A 237 6.25 21.42 -17.07
N THR A 238 5.59 22.27 -17.83
CA THR A 238 5.46 23.70 -17.58
C THR A 238 4.12 23.88 -16.89
N GLY A 239 4.07 23.61 -15.59
CA GLY A 239 2.93 24.02 -14.77
C GLY A 239 2.86 25.54 -14.76
N GLY A 240 2.01 26.11 -15.63
CA GLY A 240 1.65 27.52 -15.67
C GLY A 240 2.75 28.47 -16.19
N THR A 241 2.37 29.48 -16.96
CA THR A 241 3.24 30.64 -17.26
C THR A 241 3.41 31.56 -16.05
N GLY A 242 3.51 31.01 -14.85
CA GLY A 242 3.86 31.68 -13.61
C GLY A 242 4.64 30.70 -12.76
N THR A 243 5.75 31.13 -12.16
CA THR A 243 6.41 30.38 -11.09
C THR A 243 5.35 30.03 -10.05
N ASP A 244 5.13 28.75 -9.78
CA ASP A 244 4.26 28.34 -8.68
C ASP A 244 4.82 28.93 -7.38
N THR A 245 4.06 29.82 -6.76
CA THR A 245 4.45 30.52 -5.53
C THR A 245 3.65 30.07 -4.32
N GLN A 246 2.70 29.14 -4.50
CA GLN A 246 1.86 28.66 -3.42
C GLN A 246 2.57 27.47 -2.77
N ALA A 247 2.77 27.56 -1.46
CA ALA A 247 3.33 26.46 -0.70
C ALA A 247 2.28 25.39 -0.40
N PRO A 248 2.70 24.12 -0.27
CA PRO A 248 1.82 23.07 0.23
C PRO A 248 1.23 23.39 1.60
N THR A 249 0.13 22.71 1.95
CA THR A 249 -0.41 22.74 3.30
C THR A 249 0.54 22.07 4.30
N ALA A 250 0.52 22.50 5.56
CA ALA A 250 1.36 21.88 6.59
C ALA A 250 0.92 20.41 6.82
N PRO A 251 1.87 19.46 6.92
CA PRO A 251 1.53 18.08 7.28
C PRO A 251 0.80 18.04 8.63
N THR A 252 -0.23 17.21 8.73
CA THR A 252 -1.01 17.05 9.96
C THR A 252 -0.85 15.64 10.51
N GLY A 253 -1.30 15.38 11.75
CA GLY A 253 -1.33 14.03 12.30
C GLY A 253 0.03 13.37 12.49
N LEU A 254 1.13 14.13 12.57
CA LEU A 254 2.46 13.58 12.86
C LEU A 254 2.43 12.75 14.15
N ASN A 255 2.83 11.48 14.08
CA ASN A 255 2.90 10.56 15.21
C ASN A 255 4.06 9.56 15.09
N ALA A 256 4.46 8.94 16.20
CA ALA A 256 5.32 7.77 16.18
C ALA A 256 4.47 6.50 16.08
N ALA A 257 4.62 5.75 14.99
CA ALA A 257 3.97 4.46 14.76
C ALA A 257 4.75 3.29 15.38
N GLY A 258 6.02 3.49 15.74
CA GLY A 258 6.83 2.53 16.50
C GLY A 258 8.13 3.14 17.01
N ARG A 259 8.75 2.52 18.02
CA ARG A 259 10.10 2.89 18.50
C ARG A 259 10.87 1.68 19.04
N SER A 260 12.19 1.74 18.91
CA SER A 260 13.13 0.80 19.51
C SER A 260 14.13 1.54 20.42
N GLU A 261 15.18 0.85 20.86
CA GLU A 261 16.30 1.50 21.55
C GLU A 261 17.05 2.48 20.63
N THR A 262 17.09 2.20 19.33
CA THR A 262 17.94 2.93 18.38
C THR A 262 17.18 3.46 17.15
N SER A 263 15.84 3.45 17.17
CA SER A 263 15.03 3.95 16.06
C SER A 263 13.66 4.48 16.48
N VAL A 264 13.11 5.37 15.67
CA VAL A 264 11.72 5.86 15.75
C VAL A 264 11.11 5.82 14.34
N PHE A 265 9.95 5.16 14.22
CA PHE A 265 9.18 5.12 12.98
C PHE A 265 8.08 6.18 13.03
N LEU A 266 8.21 7.19 12.18
CA LEU A 266 7.32 8.36 12.07
C LEU A 266 6.33 8.17 10.94
N ARG A 267 5.14 8.75 11.11
CA ARG A 267 4.12 8.87 10.08
C ARG A 267 3.35 10.18 10.23
N TRP A 268 2.85 10.73 9.13
CA TRP A 268 1.96 11.89 9.10
C TRP A 268 0.86 11.75 8.03
N THR A 269 -0.12 12.64 8.07
CA THR A 269 -1.15 12.80 7.04
C THR A 269 -0.59 13.61 5.88
N PRO A 270 -0.83 13.20 4.61
CA PRO A 270 -0.35 13.92 3.43
C PRO A 270 -0.79 15.39 3.40
N SER A 271 0.08 16.22 2.84
CA SER A 271 -0.20 17.61 2.47
C SER A 271 -0.84 17.69 1.09
N THR A 272 -1.57 18.77 0.85
CA THR A 272 -2.12 19.15 -0.45
C THR A 272 -1.46 20.40 -1.00
N ASP A 273 -1.41 20.53 -2.32
CA ASP A 273 -0.84 21.66 -3.04
C ASP A 273 -1.59 21.87 -4.37
N ASN A 274 -1.52 23.07 -4.96
CA ASN A 274 -2.17 23.41 -6.22
C ASN A 274 -1.51 22.76 -7.45
N VAL A 275 -0.22 22.40 -7.39
CA VAL A 275 0.49 21.67 -8.45
C VAL A 275 0.87 20.28 -7.97
N GLY A 276 1.43 20.17 -6.76
CA GLY A 276 1.68 18.88 -6.13
C GLY A 276 2.85 18.87 -5.15
N VAL A 277 2.75 18.01 -4.15
CA VAL A 277 3.82 17.74 -3.19
C VAL A 277 4.81 16.75 -3.78
N VAL A 278 6.10 17.08 -3.75
CA VAL A 278 7.19 16.23 -4.25
C VAL A 278 7.97 15.52 -3.13
N GLY A 279 7.81 15.97 -1.89
CA GLY A 279 8.39 15.29 -0.74
C GLY A 279 8.14 16.01 0.57
N TYR A 280 8.73 15.46 1.62
CA TYR A 280 8.63 15.95 2.99
C TYR A 280 10.02 16.02 3.60
N ASP A 281 10.33 17.15 4.21
CA ASP A 281 11.55 17.38 4.96
C ASP A 281 11.29 17.12 6.44
N ILE A 282 12.10 16.24 7.04
CA ILE A 282 11.98 15.81 8.43
C ILE A 282 13.09 16.46 9.23
N GLU A 283 12.70 17.14 10.31
CA GLU A 283 13.63 17.65 11.31
C GLU A 283 13.63 16.79 12.58
N ARG A 284 14.82 16.56 13.13
CA ARG A 284 15.06 16.05 14.47
C ARG A 284 15.82 17.09 15.28
N ASP A 285 15.26 17.48 16.42
CA ASP A 285 15.83 18.48 17.34
C ASP A 285 16.17 19.81 16.64
N GLY A 286 15.35 20.19 15.65
CA GLY A 286 15.51 21.41 14.86
C GLY A 286 16.61 21.33 13.79
N SER A 287 17.10 20.14 13.47
CA SER A 287 18.03 19.89 12.36
C SER A 287 17.42 18.93 11.33
N PRO A 288 17.50 19.23 10.02
CA PRO A 288 17.07 18.29 8.99
C PRO A 288 17.81 16.96 9.08
N VAL A 289 17.08 15.86 9.00
CA VAL A 289 17.64 14.49 9.03
C VAL A 289 17.42 13.75 7.72
N SER A 290 16.34 14.02 7.00
CA SER A 290 16.06 13.37 5.71
C SER A 290 14.97 14.13 4.95
N VAL A 291 14.96 13.96 3.63
CA VAL A 291 13.83 14.27 2.75
C VAL A 291 13.30 12.96 2.17
N VAL A 292 11.99 12.74 2.19
CA VAL A 292 11.35 11.53 1.66
C VAL A 292 10.17 11.88 0.76
N ALA A 293 9.85 11.05 -0.22
CA ALA A 293 8.68 11.27 -1.09
C ALA A 293 7.36 10.85 -0.42
N GLY A 294 7.41 9.80 0.42
CA GLY A 294 6.23 9.23 1.10
C GLY A 294 5.87 9.94 2.41
N VAL A 295 4.88 9.41 3.13
CA VAL A 295 4.37 9.98 4.40
C VAL A 295 4.86 9.24 5.66
N VAL A 296 5.95 8.50 5.52
CA VAL A 296 6.59 7.72 6.59
C VAL A 296 8.10 7.91 6.58
N TYR A 297 8.72 7.81 7.75
CA TYR A 297 10.18 7.85 7.89
C TYR A 297 10.65 7.02 9.08
N ASN A 298 11.62 6.13 8.87
CA ASN A 298 12.27 5.37 9.95
C ASN A 298 13.61 5.99 10.29
N ASP A 299 13.66 6.76 11.37
CA ASP A 299 14.91 7.33 11.86
C ASP A 299 15.70 6.28 12.63
N THR A 300 16.98 6.09 12.32
CA THR A 300 17.84 5.04 12.89
C THR A 300 19.15 5.61 13.41
N GLY A 301 19.88 4.82 14.21
CA GLY A 301 21.13 5.26 14.82
C GLY A 301 20.93 6.20 16.02
N LEU A 302 19.75 6.14 16.64
CA LEU A 302 19.42 6.92 17.84
C LEU A 302 20.07 6.32 19.09
N ALA A 303 20.27 7.15 20.10
CA ALA A 303 20.73 6.72 21.41
C ALA A 303 19.55 6.17 22.24
N PRO A 304 19.73 5.06 22.99
CA PRO A 304 18.71 4.51 23.87
C PRO A 304 18.32 5.47 25.01
N GLY A 305 17.06 5.42 25.43
CA GLY A 305 16.51 6.24 26.52
C GLY A 305 16.60 7.76 26.30
N THR A 306 16.76 8.20 25.05
CA THR A 306 17.03 9.61 24.69
C THR A 306 15.77 10.25 24.13
N THR A 307 15.54 11.50 24.54
CA THR A 307 14.43 12.32 24.05
C THR A 307 14.79 12.99 22.73
N TYR A 308 13.92 12.83 21.73
CA TYR A 308 14.01 13.46 20.42
C TYR A 308 12.72 14.21 20.10
N ARG A 309 12.84 15.36 19.44
CA ARG A 309 11.71 16.13 18.93
C ARG A 309 11.67 16.08 17.41
N TYR A 310 10.52 15.76 16.84
CA TYR A 310 10.33 15.67 15.40
C TYR A 310 9.31 16.67 14.88
N ALA A 311 9.55 17.21 13.69
CA ALA A 311 8.61 18.01 12.91
C ALA A 311 8.79 17.68 11.41
N VAL A 312 7.74 17.86 10.63
CA VAL A 312 7.76 17.57 9.19
C VAL A 312 7.14 18.72 8.41
N GLN A 313 7.74 19.13 7.30
CA GLN A 313 7.15 20.08 6.35
C GLN A 313 7.07 19.43 4.96
N ALA A 314 6.11 19.86 4.14
CA ALA A 314 5.95 19.42 2.77
C ALA A 314 6.69 20.35 1.81
N LEU A 315 7.18 19.80 0.70
CA LEU A 315 7.91 20.47 -0.37
C LEU A 315 7.18 20.27 -1.70
N ASP A 316 7.17 21.27 -2.56
CA ASP A 316 6.71 21.16 -3.95
C ASP A 316 7.86 21.18 -4.97
N ALA A 317 7.52 21.00 -6.25
CA ALA A 317 8.49 21.00 -7.35
C ALA A 317 9.09 22.37 -7.66
N ALA A 318 8.43 23.45 -7.24
CA ALA A 318 8.85 24.83 -7.47
C ALA A 318 9.79 25.35 -6.37
N GLY A 319 9.97 24.58 -5.29
CA GLY A 319 10.84 24.90 -4.16
C GLY A 319 10.12 25.64 -3.04
N ASN A 320 8.78 25.70 -3.03
CA ASN A 320 8.05 26.19 -1.88
C ASN A 320 7.97 25.10 -0.80
N ALA A 321 8.07 25.54 0.46
CA ALA A 321 7.94 24.67 1.63
C ALA A 321 6.74 25.11 2.47
N SER A 322 5.96 24.15 2.96
CA SER A 322 4.88 24.42 3.89
C SER A 322 5.42 24.90 5.25
N PRO A 323 4.57 25.46 6.13
CA PRO A 323 4.88 25.45 7.55
C PRO A 323 5.10 24.01 8.06
N PHE A 324 5.91 23.86 9.10
CA PHE A 324 6.05 22.58 9.80
C PHE A 324 4.74 22.12 10.45
N SER A 325 4.60 20.81 10.58
CA SER A 325 3.59 20.15 11.40
C SER A 325 3.67 20.58 12.86
N ALA A 326 2.62 20.27 13.63
CA ALA A 326 2.75 20.25 15.08
C ALA A 326 3.87 19.25 15.47
N PRO A 327 4.86 19.66 16.28
CA PRO A 327 5.99 18.81 16.62
C PRO A 327 5.58 17.75 17.66
N ILE A 328 6.23 16.59 17.61
CA ILE A 328 6.08 15.54 18.62
C ILE A 328 7.39 15.31 19.37
N THR A 329 7.28 14.87 20.63
CA THR A 329 8.43 14.50 21.45
C THR A 329 8.36 13.01 21.77
N ILE A 330 9.42 12.28 21.45
CA ILE A 330 9.50 10.82 21.61
C ILE A 330 10.76 10.48 22.38
N VAL A 331 10.65 9.58 23.36
CA VAL A 331 11.80 8.97 24.04
C VAL A 331 12.02 7.58 23.47
N THR A 332 13.23 7.26 23.01
CA THR A 332 13.59 5.88 22.59
C THR A 332 13.54 4.93 23.78
N ASN A 333 13.44 3.62 23.51
CA ASN A 333 13.48 2.65 24.59
C ASN A 333 14.85 2.72 25.29
N PRO A 334 14.93 2.60 26.63
CA PRO A 334 16.20 2.54 27.33
C PRO A 334 16.97 1.29 26.90
N SER A 335 18.31 1.34 26.93
CA SER A 335 19.12 0.13 26.79
C SER A 335 18.73 -0.85 27.87
N ASP A 336 18.41 -2.08 27.49
CA ASP A 336 18.17 -3.11 28.48
C ASP A 336 19.48 -3.44 29.22
N SER A 337 19.64 -2.84 30.41
CA SER A 337 20.76 -3.12 31.32
C SER A 337 20.39 -4.17 32.38
N SER A 338 19.28 -4.90 32.20
CA SER A 338 18.82 -5.87 33.18
C SER A 338 19.47 -7.25 33.02
N SER A 339 20.61 -7.35 33.70
CA SER A 339 21.21 -8.53 34.33
C SER A 339 21.36 -9.82 33.50
N LEU A 340 22.63 -10.16 33.26
CA LEU A 340 23.10 -11.52 33.52
C LEU A 340 22.53 -11.97 34.88
N ILE A 341 21.47 -12.77 34.87
CA ILE A 341 21.25 -13.70 35.98
C ILE A 341 22.47 -14.62 35.92
N ARG A 342 23.50 -14.28 36.69
CA ARG A 342 24.43 -15.30 37.18
C ARG A 342 23.55 -16.29 37.91
N TYR A 343 23.30 -17.44 37.31
CA TYR A 343 23.04 -18.63 38.09
C TYR A 343 24.16 -18.70 39.14
N PRO A 344 23.87 -18.80 40.44
CA PRO A 344 24.91 -19.22 41.36
C PRO A 344 25.42 -20.55 40.81
N VAL A 345 26.70 -20.59 40.44
CA VAL A 345 27.40 -21.87 40.34
C VAL A 345 27.22 -22.50 41.71
N ALA A 346 26.48 -23.60 41.76
CA ALA A 346 26.46 -24.44 42.94
C ALA A 346 27.91 -24.85 43.18
N ASP A 347 28.49 -24.39 44.28
CA ASP A 347 29.70 -24.99 44.82
C ASP A 347 29.44 -26.49 44.91
N ALA A 348 30.24 -27.24 44.17
CA ALA A 348 30.23 -28.69 44.22
C ALA A 348 30.61 -29.10 45.64
N TYR A 349 29.62 -29.53 46.42
CA TYR A 349 29.89 -30.22 47.68
C TYR A 349 30.52 -31.57 47.35
N VAL A 350 31.73 -31.75 47.88
CA VAL A 350 32.49 -33.00 47.81
C VAL A 350 31.67 -34.13 48.42
N ARG A 351 31.59 -35.22 47.67
CA ARG A 351 30.93 -36.47 48.01
C ARG A 351 31.67 -37.11 49.19
N ASP A 352 31.03 -37.16 50.36
CA ASP A 352 31.31 -38.22 51.34
C ASP A 352 30.31 -39.37 51.13
N GLY A 353 30.78 -40.57 51.42
CA GLY A 353 30.36 -41.80 50.77
C GLY A 353 29.00 -42.38 51.15
N SER A 354 28.66 -43.37 50.32
CA SER A 354 28.07 -44.66 50.69
C SER A 354 26.60 -44.75 51.19
N TYR A 355 25.84 -45.55 50.42
CA TYR A 355 24.73 -46.43 50.78
C TYR A 355 23.42 -45.81 51.29
N ALA A 356 22.32 -45.98 50.53
CA ALA A 356 21.37 -47.08 50.74
C ALA A 356 20.05 -46.93 49.92
N ARG A 357 19.76 -47.99 49.15
CA ARG A 357 18.48 -48.64 48.82
C ARG A 357 17.18 -47.84 48.62
N ASP A 358 16.63 -48.04 47.42
CA ASP A 358 15.26 -48.46 47.06
C ASP A 358 14.14 -48.28 48.10
N ARG A 359 13.08 -47.56 47.69
CA ARG A 359 11.69 -48.00 47.79
C ARG A 359 10.75 -47.16 46.90
N GLU A 360 9.78 -47.87 46.36
CA GLU A 360 8.77 -47.50 45.36
C GLU A 360 7.66 -46.56 45.86
N GLY A 361 6.89 -46.02 44.90
CA GLY A 361 5.56 -45.40 45.04
C GLY A 361 5.61 -43.87 44.99
N GLU A 362 4.78 -43.13 44.26
CA GLU A 362 3.54 -43.41 43.54
C GLU A 362 3.21 -42.17 42.67
N GLU A 363 2.38 -42.41 41.65
CA GLU A 363 1.70 -41.55 40.66
C GLU A 363 1.68 -40.01 40.86
N ASP A 364 2.12 -39.30 39.81
CA ASP A 364 1.88 -37.85 39.63
C ASP A 364 0.57 -37.64 38.85
N GLN A 365 -0.49 -37.33 39.58
CA GLN A 365 -1.78 -36.88 39.04
C GLN A 365 -1.65 -35.40 38.63
N LEU A 366 -1.78 -35.13 37.32
CA LEU A 366 -1.98 -33.78 36.79
C LEU A 366 -3.17 -33.10 37.48
N GLN A 367 -2.91 -32.06 38.27
CA GLN A 367 -3.93 -31.13 38.74
C GLN A 367 -3.94 -29.86 37.89
N ASP A 368 -5.00 -29.79 37.09
CA ASP A 368 -5.49 -28.63 36.34
C ASP A 368 -6.28 -27.69 37.30
N LEU A 369 -6.13 -26.38 37.15
CA LEU A 369 -6.89 -25.33 37.85
C LEU A 369 -7.16 -24.15 36.87
N PRO A 370 -8.27 -23.40 37.00
CA PRO A 370 -9.63 -23.82 36.63
C PRO A 370 -10.36 -22.78 35.73
N ARG A 371 -11.39 -23.20 34.98
CA ARG A 371 -12.39 -22.28 34.39
C ARG A 371 -13.60 -22.13 35.31
N GLY A 372 -14.09 -20.90 35.42
CA GLY A 372 -15.20 -20.51 36.28
C GLY A 372 -16.60 -20.91 35.79
N ARG A 373 -17.40 -21.32 36.78
CA ARG A 373 -18.85 -21.26 37.00
C ARG A 373 -19.80 -21.05 35.81
N ASP A 374 -20.79 -21.93 35.73
CA ASP A 374 -22.21 -21.54 35.82
C ASP A 374 -23.00 -22.56 36.65
N ASP A 375 -23.79 -22.03 37.57
CA ASP A 375 -24.72 -22.71 38.49
C ASP A 375 -26.04 -23.01 37.74
N ILE A 376 -26.66 -24.17 38.02
CA ILE A 376 -28.12 -24.35 38.22
C ILE A 376 -28.33 -25.79 38.76
N ARG A 377 -28.88 -25.88 39.97
CA ARG A 377 -29.32 -27.12 40.67
C ARG A 377 -30.52 -27.79 39.97
N PRO A 378 -30.80 -29.09 40.23
CA PRO A 378 -31.74 -29.43 41.31
C PRO A 378 -31.35 -30.66 42.17
N GLU A 379 -32.09 -30.81 43.26
CA GLU A 379 -31.87 -31.70 44.41
C GLU A 379 -32.25 -33.18 44.21
N ARG A 380 -31.77 -33.99 45.16
CA ARG A 380 -32.18 -35.37 45.55
C ARG A 380 -33.72 -35.46 45.68
N GLY A 381 -34.42 -36.59 45.61
CA GLY A 381 -34.08 -38.01 45.68
C GLY A 381 -35.31 -38.77 46.21
N GLY A 382 -35.39 -40.08 45.93
CA GLY A 382 -35.89 -41.05 46.91
C GLY A 382 -37.37 -41.46 46.82
N GLY A 383 -37.59 -42.78 46.79
CA GLY A 383 -38.91 -43.39 46.70
C GLY A 383 -39.70 -43.43 48.01
N ARG A 384 -40.99 -43.71 47.83
CA ARG A 384 -41.68 -44.87 48.41
C ARG A 384 -42.51 -45.53 47.33
#